data_AF-A0A0R3UG69-F1
#
_entry.id   AF-A0A0R3UG69-F1
#
_cell.length_a   1.000
_cell.length_b   1.000
_cell.length_c   1.000
_cell.angle_alpha   90.00
_cell.angle_beta   90.00
_cell.angle_gamma   90.00
#
_symmetry.space_group_name_H-M   'P 1'
#
loop_
_entity.id
_entity.type
_entity.pdbx_description
1 polymer ?
#
loop_
_entity_poly.entity_id
_entity_poly.type
_entity_poly.pdbx_seq_one_letter_code
_entity_poly.pdbx_strand_id
1 'polypeptide(L)'
;MDERLDEDAVFLANFHLFREDVDSKIEHLIEGDEFTVDTRPPDFPLNERHIDNLIALHHGQATRLVVNRADGERISVIVRNNGKVNDIFLAVADSINGKHKKQQKDYEALISRIDKHDKVAISKAFSRGPPPKFINWRRFWRTHCLASDEVLLKDRNVRIKDVPGLTNGTVLYFVRRNRKNEWLYKFFFHCFAVYSTWVVSASRMREHRRGQLWRLPLVGVPGTPIANIHDPKQTQKVKVTSV
;
A
#
# COMPACT_ATOMS: atom_id res chain seq x y z
N MET A 1 30.37 -35.87 -31.79
CA MET A 1 29.37 -34.92 -32.35
C MET A 1 28.64 -34.14 -31.24
N ASP A 2 28.97 -34.34 -29.95
CA ASP A 2 28.26 -33.70 -28.82
C ASP A 2 28.89 -32.39 -28.30
N GLU A 3 30.11 -32.02 -28.70
CA GLU A 3 30.79 -30.81 -28.18
C GLU A 3 30.12 -29.48 -28.58
N ARG A 4 29.26 -29.46 -29.61
CA ARG A 4 28.57 -28.23 -30.05
C ARG A 4 27.42 -27.79 -29.15
N LEU A 5 26.84 -28.70 -28.36
CA LEU A 5 25.70 -28.35 -27.51
C LEU A 5 26.12 -27.56 -26.24
N ASP A 6 27.38 -27.67 -25.83
CA ASP A 6 27.91 -26.98 -24.65
C ASP A 6 28.22 -25.49 -24.92
N GLU A 7 28.66 -25.14 -26.13
CA GLU A 7 28.95 -23.74 -26.49
C GLU A 7 27.68 -22.87 -26.50
N ASP A 8 26.57 -23.40 -27.01
CA ASP A 8 25.29 -22.70 -27.04
C ASP A 8 24.72 -22.46 -25.63
N ALA A 9 24.90 -23.43 -24.72
CA ALA A 9 24.47 -23.32 -23.34
C ALA A 9 25.27 -22.23 -22.58
N VAL A 10 26.59 -22.17 -22.81
CA VAL A 10 27.47 -21.14 -22.23
C VAL A 10 27.12 -19.76 -22.77
N PHE A 11 26.86 -19.64 -24.07
CA PHE A 11 26.43 -18.38 -24.67
C PHE A 11 25.09 -17.88 -24.10
N LEU A 12 24.09 -18.76 -24.00
CA LEU A 12 22.78 -18.41 -23.44
C LEU A 12 22.90 -17.96 -21.98
N ALA A 13 23.70 -18.63 -21.17
CA ALA A 13 23.95 -18.24 -19.78
C ALA A 13 24.58 -16.84 -19.68
N ASN A 14 25.61 -16.57 -20.49
CA ASN A 14 26.26 -15.25 -20.54
C ASN A 14 25.32 -14.15 -21.04
N PHE A 15 24.48 -14.45 -22.03
CA PHE A 15 23.48 -13.51 -22.53
C PHE A 15 22.42 -13.17 -21.46
N HIS A 16 21.97 -14.16 -20.69
CA HIS A 16 21.07 -13.92 -19.56
C HIS A 16 21.68 -13.03 -18.49
N LEU A 17 22.93 -13.29 -18.09
CA LEU A 17 23.66 -12.46 -17.12
C LEU A 17 23.84 -11.02 -17.62
N PHE A 18 24.19 -10.84 -18.90
CA PHE A 18 24.29 -9.52 -19.51
C PHE A 18 22.94 -8.79 -19.49
N ARG A 19 21.85 -9.49 -19.82
CA ARG A 19 20.51 -8.91 -19.81
C ARG A 19 20.09 -8.49 -18.40
N GLU A 20 20.34 -9.32 -17.40
CA GLU A 20 20.09 -9.00 -16.00
C GLU A 20 20.89 -7.77 -15.53
N ASP A 21 22.17 -7.64 -15.94
CA ASP A 21 22.98 -6.45 -15.64
C ASP A 21 22.40 -5.18 -16.29
N VAL A 22 22.02 -5.26 -17.58
CA VAL A 22 21.38 -4.13 -18.29
C VAL A 22 20.05 -3.75 -17.65
N ASP A 23 19.19 -4.73 -17.39
CA ASP A 23 17.89 -4.53 -16.75
C ASP A 23 18.09 -3.86 -15.37
N SER A 24 19.05 -4.33 -14.56
CA SER A 24 19.36 -3.73 -13.25
C SER A 24 19.85 -2.28 -13.35
N LYS A 25 20.68 -1.95 -14.35
CA LYS A 25 21.19 -0.59 -14.57
C LYS A 25 20.08 0.35 -15.02
N ILE A 26 19.20 -0.12 -15.91
CA ILE A 26 18.04 0.65 -16.35
C ILE A 26 17.10 0.89 -15.16
N GLU A 27 16.81 -0.14 -14.36
CA GLU A 27 15.99 0.00 -13.16
C GLU A 27 16.60 1.01 -12.18
N HIS A 28 17.91 0.98 -11.97
CA HIS A 28 18.61 1.92 -11.09
C HIS A 28 18.63 3.36 -11.64
N LEU A 29 18.68 3.54 -12.96
CA LEU A 29 18.57 4.86 -13.59
C LEU A 29 17.15 5.43 -13.46
N ILE A 30 16.14 4.57 -13.59
CA ILE A 30 14.73 4.95 -13.43
C ILE A 30 14.42 5.23 -11.96
N GLU A 31 14.89 4.40 -11.02
CA GLU A 31 14.59 4.60 -9.59
C GLU A 31 15.17 5.88 -8.99
N GLY A 32 16.25 6.42 -9.57
CA GLY A 32 16.81 7.71 -9.18
C GLY A 32 16.11 8.92 -9.80
N ASP A 33 15.26 8.72 -10.82
CA ASP A 33 14.65 9.81 -11.57
C ASP A 33 13.28 10.19 -10.97
N GLU A 34 13.25 11.33 -10.28
CA GLU A 34 12.05 11.94 -9.69
C GLU A 34 10.90 12.11 -10.71
N PHE A 35 11.21 12.29 -12.00
CA PHE A 35 10.21 12.42 -13.05
C PHE A 35 9.58 11.10 -13.47
N THR A 36 10.25 9.97 -13.22
CA THR A 36 9.76 8.65 -13.65
C THR A 36 9.00 7.89 -12.58
N VAL A 37 9.10 8.31 -11.31
CA VAL A 37 8.29 7.77 -10.19
C VAL A 37 6.80 7.81 -10.53
N ASP A 38 6.38 8.83 -11.26
CA ASP A 38 4.99 9.03 -11.68
C ASP A 38 4.61 8.26 -12.96
N THR A 39 5.59 7.89 -13.79
CA THR A 39 5.37 7.15 -15.04
C THR A 39 5.56 5.66 -14.90
N ARG A 40 6.11 5.17 -13.76
CA ARG A 40 6.28 3.74 -13.53
C ARG A 40 4.89 3.13 -13.70
N PRO A 41 4.64 2.37 -14.78
CA PRO A 41 3.33 1.79 -14.98
C PRO A 41 3.08 0.98 -13.71
N PRO A 42 1.88 1.06 -13.11
CA PRO A 42 1.54 0.06 -12.11
C PRO A 42 1.86 -1.29 -12.74
N ASP A 43 2.25 -2.27 -11.91
CA ASP A 43 2.57 -3.68 -12.21
C ASP A 43 1.52 -4.46 -13.05
N PHE A 44 0.60 -3.73 -13.64
CA PHE A 44 -0.47 -4.11 -14.51
C PHE A 44 -0.08 -4.20 -15.97
N PRO A 45 -0.74 -5.11 -16.70
CA PRO A 45 -0.77 -5.02 -18.15
C PRO A 45 -1.37 -3.67 -18.54
N LEU A 46 -0.57 -2.85 -19.24
CA LEU A 46 -1.01 -1.62 -19.89
C LEU A 46 -2.13 -1.99 -20.88
N ASN A 47 -3.37 -1.62 -20.55
CA ASN A 47 -4.46 -1.73 -21.49
C ASN A 47 -4.46 -0.50 -22.42
N GLU A 48 -5.01 -0.65 -23.63
CA GLU A 48 -5.11 0.43 -24.62
C GLU A 48 -5.71 1.71 -24.02
N ARG A 49 -6.75 1.57 -23.21
CA ARG A 49 -7.41 2.69 -22.49
C ARG A 49 -6.46 3.43 -21.54
N HIS A 50 -5.53 2.73 -20.90
CA HIS A 50 -4.59 3.32 -19.97
C HIS A 50 -3.53 4.11 -20.73
N ILE A 51 -3.05 3.57 -21.86
CA ILE A 51 -2.14 4.27 -22.77
C ILE A 51 -2.81 5.54 -23.30
N ASP A 52 -4.06 5.44 -23.76
CA ASP A 52 -4.86 6.58 -24.20
C ASP A 52 -5.06 7.63 -23.10
N ASN A 53 -5.23 7.21 -21.85
CA ASN A 53 -5.38 8.10 -20.71
C ASN A 53 -4.04 8.75 -20.33
N LEU A 54 -2.92 8.05 -20.46
CA LEU A 54 -1.58 8.60 -20.25
C LEU A 54 -1.23 9.65 -21.29
N ILE A 55 -1.49 9.36 -22.58
CA ILE A 55 -1.32 10.33 -23.67
C ILE A 55 -2.21 11.56 -23.41
N ALA A 56 -3.48 11.34 -23.07
CA ALA A 56 -4.38 12.43 -22.72
C ALA A 56 -3.89 13.23 -21.50
N LEU A 57 -3.27 12.59 -20.49
CA LEU A 57 -2.70 13.27 -19.33
C LEU A 57 -1.54 14.17 -19.73
N HIS A 58 -0.64 13.67 -20.58
CA HIS A 58 0.48 14.46 -21.13
C HIS A 58 0.00 15.71 -21.89
N HIS A 59 -1.14 15.63 -22.58
CA HIS A 59 -1.77 16.76 -23.27
C HIS A 59 -2.71 17.61 -22.38
N GLY A 60 -2.78 17.36 -21.06
CA GLY A 60 -3.68 18.10 -20.15
C GLY A 60 -5.18 17.80 -20.33
N GLN A 61 -5.52 16.75 -21.08
CA GLN A 61 -6.90 16.31 -21.36
C GLN A 61 -7.38 15.22 -20.41
N ALA A 62 -6.53 14.75 -19.51
CA ALA A 62 -6.86 13.84 -18.43
C ALA A 62 -6.40 14.39 -17.08
N THR A 63 -6.96 13.83 -16.02
CA THR A 63 -6.68 14.17 -14.64
C THR A 63 -6.19 12.93 -13.92
N ARG A 64 -5.11 13.08 -13.16
CA ARG A 64 -4.62 12.07 -12.22
C ARG A 64 -5.31 12.27 -10.88
N LEU A 65 -5.89 11.20 -10.34
CA LEU A 65 -6.56 11.18 -9.04
C LEU A 65 -5.87 10.14 -8.16
N VAL A 66 -5.80 10.39 -6.86
CA VAL A 66 -5.17 9.48 -5.90
C VAL A 66 -6.22 8.92 -4.98
N VAL A 67 -6.45 7.60 -5.00
CA VAL A 67 -7.40 6.95 -4.11
C VAL A 67 -6.67 6.38 -2.90
N ASN A 68 -7.00 6.88 -1.72
CA ASN A 68 -6.51 6.38 -0.45
C ASN A 68 -7.39 5.23 0.04
N ARG A 69 -6.79 4.04 0.19
CA ARG A 69 -7.41 2.90 0.87
C ARG A 69 -7.30 3.07 2.39
N ALA A 70 -8.19 2.38 3.11
CA ALA A 70 -8.13 2.30 4.57
C ALA A 70 -6.84 1.63 5.07
N ASP A 71 -6.22 0.80 4.24
CA ASP A 71 -4.98 0.08 4.54
C ASP A 71 -3.72 0.97 4.44
N GLY A 72 -3.89 2.27 4.16
CA GLY A 72 -2.79 3.23 3.94
C GLY A 72 -2.21 3.21 2.53
N GLU A 73 -2.58 2.21 1.72
CA GLU A 73 -2.18 2.11 0.32
C GLU A 73 -2.82 3.22 -0.54
N ARG A 74 -2.00 3.88 -1.37
CA ARG A 74 -2.44 4.88 -2.34
C ARG A 74 -2.51 4.28 -3.74
N ILE A 75 -3.57 4.57 -4.48
CA ILE A 75 -3.78 4.08 -5.84
C ILE A 75 -3.96 5.28 -6.76
N SER A 76 -2.99 5.50 -7.65
CA SER A 76 -3.10 6.51 -8.70
C SER A 76 -4.00 6.00 -9.83
N VAL A 77 -5.02 6.77 -10.20
CA VAL A 77 -5.90 6.50 -11.34
C VAL A 77 -5.92 7.69 -12.28
N ILE A 78 -5.83 7.45 -13.57
CA ILE A 78 -5.80 8.49 -14.61
C ILE A 78 -7.06 8.35 -15.47
N VAL A 79 -7.80 9.45 -15.60
CA VAL A 79 -9.10 9.49 -16.27
C VAL A 79 -9.21 10.74 -17.14
N ARG A 80 -9.82 10.61 -18.33
CA ARG A 80 -10.04 11.77 -19.22
C ARG A 80 -10.99 12.80 -18.59
N ASN A 81 -10.75 14.08 -18.82
CA ASN A 81 -11.53 15.20 -18.24
C ASN A 81 -12.98 15.22 -18.74
N ASN A 82 -13.19 14.77 -19.99
CA ASN A 82 -14.53 14.62 -20.58
C ASN A 82 -15.17 13.25 -20.28
N GLY A 83 -14.50 12.39 -19.51
CA GLY A 83 -15.01 11.11 -19.05
C GLY A 83 -16.10 11.27 -17.99
N LYS A 84 -16.72 10.15 -17.62
CA LYS A 84 -17.75 10.09 -16.59
C LYS A 84 -17.15 9.70 -15.26
N VAL A 85 -17.84 10.04 -14.17
CA VAL A 85 -17.49 9.56 -12.83
C VAL A 85 -17.41 8.02 -12.79
N ASN A 86 -18.24 7.31 -13.57
CA ASN A 86 -18.15 5.86 -13.71
C ASN A 86 -16.75 5.36 -14.15
N ASP A 87 -16.04 6.14 -14.95
CA ASP A 87 -14.71 5.78 -15.45
C ASP A 87 -13.68 5.77 -14.31
N ILE A 88 -13.84 6.63 -13.30
CA ILE A 88 -13.04 6.60 -12.06
C ILE A 88 -13.29 5.28 -11.33
N PHE A 89 -14.56 4.89 -11.16
CA PHE A 89 -14.91 3.63 -10.47
C PHE A 89 -14.36 2.40 -11.18
N LEU A 90 -14.39 2.40 -12.53
CA LEU A 90 -13.80 1.34 -13.33
C LEU A 90 -12.28 1.33 -13.21
N ALA A 91 -11.62 2.49 -13.33
CA ALA A 91 -10.18 2.61 -13.21
C ALA A 91 -9.66 2.13 -11.85
N VAL A 92 -10.36 2.45 -10.76
CA VAL A 92 -10.05 1.95 -9.41
C VAL A 92 -10.22 0.43 -9.32
N ALA A 93 -11.34 -0.09 -9.82
CA ALA A 93 -11.61 -1.52 -9.80
C ALA A 93 -10.58 -2.31 -10.60
N ASP A 94 -10.24 -1.82 -11.80
CA ASP A 94 -9.21 -2.39 -12.66
C ASP A 94 -7.88 -2.39 -11.93
N SER A 95 -7.43 -1.22 -11.43
CA SER A 95 -6.16 -1.03 -10.71
C SER A 95 -5.99 -1.90 -9.47
N ILE A 96 -7.06 -2.33 -8.82
CA ILE A 96 -6.98 -3.27 -7.69
C ILE A 96 -7.01 -4.72 -8.19
N ASN A 97 -7.84 -5.02 -9.20
CA ASN A 97 -8.00 -6.39 -9.71
C ASN A 97 -6.72 -6.98 -10.26
N GLY A 98 -5.97 -6.26 -11.07
CA GLY A 98 -4.67 -6.76 -11.53
C GLY A 98 -3.55 -6.77 -10.48
N LYS A 99 -3.61 -5.98 -9.38
CA LYS A 99 -2.72 -6.20 -8.22
C LYS A 99 -3.01 -7.59 -7.66
N HIS A 100 -4.30 -7.91 -7.50
CA HIS A 100 -4.72 -9.24 -7.07
C HIS A 100 -4.34 -10.32 -8.10
N LYS A 101 -4.45 -10.07 -9.42
CA LYS A 101 -4.03 -11.03 -10.45
C LYS A 101 -2.53 -11.29 -10.42
N LYS A 102 -1.69 -10.26 -10.20
CA LYS A 102 -0.24 -10.42 -10.06
C LYS A 102 0.08 -11.29 -8.84
N GLN A 103 -0.45 -10.92 -7.68
CA GLN A 103 -0.29 -11.70 -6.45
C GLN A 103 -0.79 -13.15 -6.61
N GLN A 104 -1.88 -13.36 -7.35
CA GLN A 104 -2.41 -14.69 -7.64
C GLN A 104 -1.45 -15.49 -8.53
N LYS A 105 -0.88 -14.89 -9.58
CA LYS A 105 0.13 -15.54 -10.42
C LYS A 105 1.39 -15.88 -9.63
N ASP A 106 1.85 -14.96 -8.78
CA ASP A 106 3.03 -15.18 -7.93
C ASP A 106 2.79 -16.35 -6.97
N TYR A 107 1.59 -16.42 -6.39
CA TYR A 107 1.16 -17.53 -5.54
C TYR A 107 1.09 -18.86 -6.30
N GLU A 108 0.53 -18.87 -7.52
CA GLU A 108 0.47 -20.06 -8.37
C GLU A 108 1.87 -20.53 -8.80
N ALA A 109 2.76 -19.59 -9.16
CA ALA A 109 4.14 -19.87 -9.49
C ALA A 109 4.89 -20.49 -8.30
N LEU A 110 4.69 -19.96 -7.10
CA LEU A 110 5.26 -20.52 -5.87
C LEU A 110 4.78 -21.95 -5.63
N ILE A 111 3.48 -22.22 -5.75
CA ILE A 111 2.91 -23.56 -5.57
C ILE A 111 3.42 -24.55 -6.63
N SER A 112 3.62 -24.10 -7.87
CA SER A 112 4.07 -24.98 -8.95
C SER A 112 5.46 -25.58 -8.73
N ARG A 113 6.30 -24.91 -7.94
CA ARG A 113 7.68 -25.35 -7.63
C ARG A 113 7.75 -26.36 -6.49
N ILE A 114 6.64 -26.59 -5.80
CA ILE A 114 6.59 -27.36 -4.57
C ILE A 114 6.17 -28.79 -4.90
N ASP A 115 6.87 -29.76 -4.31
CA ASP A 115 6.56 -31.18 -4.47
C ASP A 115 5.12 -31.51 -4.02
N LYS A 116 4.51 -32.49 -4.70
CA LYS A 116 3.11 -32.87 -4.46
C LYS A 116 2.82 -33.21 -2.99
N HIS A 117 3.81 -33.73 -2.27
CA HIS A 117 3.69 -34.14 -0.87
C HIS A 117 3.64 -32.96 0.11
N ASP A 118 4.27 -31.83 -0.23
CA ASP A 118 4.31 -30.62 0.61
C ASP A 118 3.11 -29.69 0.37
N LYS A 119 2.36 -29.92 -0.71
CA LYS A 119 1.16 -29.13 -1.06
C LYS A 119 0.10 -29.11 0.05
N VAL A 120 -0.04 -30.22 0.79
CA VAL A 120 -0.97 -30.31 1.93
C VAL A 120 -0.47 -29.51 3.13
N ALA A 121 0.83 -29.57 3.44
CA ALA A 121 1.44 -28.80 4.53
C ALA A 121 1.35 -27.30 4.24
N ILE A 122 1.56 -26.90 2.99
CA ILE A 122 1.47 -25.52 2.52
C ILE A 122 0.04 -25.02 2.49
N SER A 123 -0.92 -25.79 1.95
CA SER A 123 -2.35 -25.47 2.06
C SER A 123 -2.73 -25.21 3.52
N LYS A 124 -2.19 -26.00 4.46
CA LYS A 124 -2.44 -25.85 5.89
C LYS A 124 -1.74 -24.62 6.49
N ALA A 125 -0.49 -24.33 6.08
CA ALA A 125 0.25 -23.16 6.52
C ALA A 125 -0.37 -21.84 6.03
N PHE A 126 -0.83 -21.81 4.77
CA PHE A 126 -1.48 -20.65 4.16
C PHE A 126 -2.97 -20.51 4.49
N SER A 127 -3.56 -21.41 5.29
CA SER A 127 -4.89 -21.20 5.89
C SER A 127 -4.97 -19.88 6.68
N ARG A 128 -3.83 -19.37 7.16
CA ARG A 128 -3.72 -18.11 7.91
C ARG A 128 -3.69 -16.85 7.04
N GLY A 129 -3.46 -17.00 5.73
CA GLY A 129 -3.43 -15.91 4.75
C GLY A 129 -3.99 -16.43 3.43
N PRO A 130 -5.32 -16.53 3.29
CA PRO A 130 -5.92 -17.08 2.07
C PRO A 130 -5.47 -16.26 0.86
N PRO A 131 -5.34 -16.90 -0.32
CA PRO A 131 -4.99 -16.20 -1.54
C PRO A 131 -5.92 -14.99 -1.77
N PRO A 132 -5.41 -13.91 -2.39
CA PRO A 132 -6.15 -12.68 -2.57
C PRO A 132 -7.50 -12.95 -3.21
N LYS A 133 -8.59 -12.72 -2.48
CA LYS A 133 -9.93 -12.93 -3.02
C LYS A 133 -10.26 -11.81 -4.00
N PHE A 134 -10.82 -12.17 -5.16
CA PHE A 134 -11.38 -11.19 -6.07
C PHE A 134 -12.52 -10.42 -5.41
N ILE A 135 -12.49 -9.10 -5.52
CA ILE A 135 -13.53 -8.23 -4.98
C ILE A 135 -14.71 -8.25 -5.95
N ASN A 136 -15.91 -8.55 -5.45
CA ASN A 136 -17.12 -8.36 -6.24
C ASN A 136 -17.45 -6.85 -6.31
N TRP A 137 -16.87 -6.16 -7.29
CA TRP A 137 -17.01 -4.72 -7.48
C TRP A 137 -18.46 -4.26 -7.59
N ARG A 138 -19.33 -5.04 -8.25
CA ARG A 138 -20.75 -4.73 -8.36
C ARG A 138 -21.41 -4.65 -6.98
N ARG A 139 -21.09 -5.57 -6.07
CA ARG A 139 -21.57 -5.54 -4.68
C ARG A 139 -20.88 -4.44 -3.88
N PHE A 140 -19.58 -4.30 -4.02
CA PHE A 140 -18.79 -3.30 -3.30
C PHE A 140 -19.30 -1.87 -3.57
N TRP A 141 -19.53 -1.50 -4.83
CA TRP A 141 -20.04 -0.19 -5.23
C TRP A 141 -21.52 0.04 -4.93
N ARG A 142 -22.26 -0.98 -4.49
CA ARG A 142 -23.63 -0.79 -3.94
C ARG A 142 -23.59 -0.29 -2.50
N THR A 143 -22.52 -0.56 -1.77
CA THR A 143 -22.37 -0.17 -0.35
C THR A 143 -21.30 0.88 -0.14
N HIS A 144 -20.47 1.18 -1.13
CA HIS A 144 -19.41 2.19 -1.05
C HIS A 144 -19.47 3.17 -2.22
N CYS A 145 -19.00 4.38 -1.99
CA CYS A 145 -18.71 5.40 -3.00
C CYS A 145 -17.33 6.01 -2.76
N LEU A 146 -16.90 6.84 -3.69
CA LEU A 146 -15.72 7.67 -3.55
C LEU A 146 -16.15 9.07 -3.10
N ALA A 147 -15.34 9.70 -2.27
CA ALA A 147 -15.53 11.08 -1.84
C ALA A 147 -14.21 11.84 -1.95
N SER A 148 -14.27 13.11 -2.35
CA SER A 148 -13.19 14.07 -2.23
C SER A 148 -13.64 15.14 -1.27
N ASP A 149 -12.91 15.38 -0.18
CA ASP A 149 -13.27 16.38 0.83
C ASP A 149 -14.75 16.32 1.22
N GLU A 150 -15.56 17.27 0.74
CA GLU A 150 -17.00 17.37 1.01
C GLU A 150 -17.91 16.82 -0.12
N VAL A 151 -17.33 16.46 -1.26
CA VAL A 151 -18.06 16.07 -2.48
C VAL A 151 -18.11 14.55 -2.61
N LEU A 152 -19.34 14.01 -2.52
CA LEU A 152 -19.61 12.59 -2.72
C LEU A 152 -19.88 12.28 -4.19
N LEU A 153 -19.09 11.39 -4.78
CA LEU A 153 -19.27 10.89 -6.14
C LEU A 153 -20.41 9.84 -6.18
N LYS A 154 -21.66 10.31 -6.05
CA LYS A 154 -22.86 9.45 -6.04
C LYS A 154 -23.31 9.07 -7.44
N ASP A 155 -23.46 10.06 -8.31
CA ASP A 155 -23.92 9.88 -9.69
C ASP A 155 -22.76 9.47 -10.59
N ARG A 156 -22.96 8.36 -11.31
CA ARG A 156 -21.95 7.77 -12.19
C ARG A 156 -21.95 8.39 -13.59
N ASN A 157 -23.04 9.05 -13.97
CA ASN A 157 -23.22 9.58 -15.32
C ASN A 157 -22.75 11.03 -15.47
N VAL A 158 -22.49 11.71 -14.35
CA VAL A 158 -21.93 13.07 -14.33
C VAL A 158 -20.53 13.04 -14.93
N ARG A 159 -20.20 14.08 -15.71
CA ARG A 159 -18.85 14.22 -16.28
C ARG A 159 -17.89 14.69 -15.20
N ILE A 160 -16.64 14.26 -15.29
CA ILE A 160 -15.59 14.57 -14.31
C ILE A 160 -15.41 16.09 -14.16
N LYS A 161 -15.39 16.82 -15.28
CA LYS A 161 -15.28 18.29 -15.29
C LYS A 161 -16.43 19.04 -14.59
N ASP A 162 -17.60 18.41 -14.46
CA ASP A 162 -18.79 19.04 -13.87
C ASP A 162 -18.85 18.82 -12.35
N VAL A 163 -17.93 18.02 -11.79
CA VAL A 163 -17.84 17.76 -10.36
C VAL A 163 -16.98 18.84 -9.69
N PRO A 164 -17.51 19.61 -8.73
CA PRO A 164 -16.74 20.62 -8.03
C PRO A 164 -15.62 19.99 -7.18
N GLY A 165 -14.45 20.62 -7.15
CA GLY A 165 -13.32 20.20 -6.33
C GLY A 165 -12.52 19.01 -6.87
N LEU A 166 -12.91 18.45 -8.02
CA LEU A 166 -12.18 17.35 -8.66
C LEU A 166 -11.14 17.93 -9.63
N THR A 167 -9.90 18.04 -9.18
CA THR A 167 -8.76 18.59 -9.95
C THR A 167 -7.62 17.56 -10.05
N ASN A 168 -6.56 17.92 -10.76
CA ASN A 168 -5.38 17.07 -10.88
C ASN A 168 -4.65 16.93 -9.54
N GLY A 169 -4.42 15.69 -9.12
CA GLY A 169 -3.84 15.33 -7.83
C GLY A 169 -4.86 15.21 -6.70
N THR A 170 -6.16 15.43 -6.95
CA THR A 170 -7.19 15.31 -5.91
C THR A 170 -7.19 13.91 -5.28
N VAL A 171 -7.32 13.89 -3.95
CA VAL A 171 -7.31 12.67 -3.15
C VAL A 171 -8.74 12.21 -2.86
N LEU A 172 -9.03 10.97 -3.24
CA LEU A 172 -10.31 10.31 -3.03
C LEU A 172 -10.23 9.29 -1.90
N TYR A 173 -11.33 9.11 -1.19
CA TYR A 173 -11.47 8.14 -0.10
C TYR A 173 -12.68 7.25 -0.32
N PHE A 174 -12.61 6.00 0.15
CA PHE A 174 -13.77 5.11 0.18
C PHE A 174 -14.70 5.50 1.32
N VAL A 175 -15.95 5.81 1.00
CA VAL A 175 -17.00 6.12 1.98
C VAL A 175 -18.12 5.11 1.87
N ARG A 176 -18.56 4.56 3.01
CA ARG A 176 -19.69 3.63 3.04
C ARG A 176 -21.01 4.39 2.84
N ARG A 177 -21.81 3.97 1.86
CA ARG A 177 -23.17 4.45 1.63
C ARG A 177 -24.10 3.92 2.72
N ASN A 178 -24.46 4.78 3.66
CA ASN A 178 -25.57 4.58 4.59
C ASN A 178 -26.90 4.82 3.86
N ARG A 179 -27.69 3.76 3.66
CA ARG A 179 -28.98 3.83 2.94
C ARG A 179 -30.08 4.55 3.71
N LYS A 180 -29.93 4.72 5.04
CA LYS A 180 -31.00 5.24 5.89
C LYS A 180 -30.88 6.73 6.20
N ASN A 181 -29.68 7.30 6.23
CA ASN A 181 -29.45 8.66 6.71
C ASN A 181 -28.53 9.44 5.76
N GLU A 182 -29.09 10.21 4.83
CA GLU A 182 -28.30 11.11 3.97
C GLU A 182 -27.68 12.30 4.74
N TRP A 183 -28.16 12.60 5.95
CA TRP A 183 -27.78 13.80 6.71
C TRP A 183 -26.57 13.63 7.66
N LEU A 184 -26.08 12.41 7.92
CA LEU A 184 -25.06 12.19 8.95
C LEU A 184 -23.60 12.37 8.49
N TYR A 185 -23.33 12.53 7.20
CA TYR A 185 -21.95 12.65 6.71
C TYR A 185 -21.27 13.97 7.10
N LYS A 186 -22.05 15.03 7.39
CA LYS A 186 -21.51 16.28 7.96
C LYS A 186 -20.95 16.08 9.37
N PHE A 187 -21.47 15.13 10.15
CA PHE A 187 -21.04 14.93 11.54
C PHE A 187 -19.70 14.18 11.65
N PHE A 188 -19.44 13.22 10.77
CA PHE A 188 -18.20 12.42 10.84
C PHE A 188 -16.95 13.22 10.43
N PHE A 189 -17.05 14.06 9.39
CA PHE A 189 -15.92 14.92 9.00
C PHE A 189 -15.62 15.99 10.05
N HIS A 190 -16.66 16.58 10.68
CA HIS A 190 -16.45 17.57 11.72
C HIS A 190 -15.83 16.98 12.99
N CYS A 191 -16.21 15.76 13.39
CA CYS A 191 -15.57 15.07 14.51
C CYS A 191 -14.12 14.67 14.23
N PHE A 192 -13.77 14.26 13.01
CA PHE A 192 -12.38 13.91 12.67
C PHE A 192 -11.47 15.14 12.60
N ALA A 193 -11.98 16.26 12.09
CA ALA A 193 -11.27 17.54 12.11
C ALA A 193 -10.97 18.02 13.55
N VAL A 194 -11.95 17.90 14.46
CA VAL A 194 -11.79 18.25 15.88
C VAL A 194 -10.83 17.29 16.60
N TYR A 195 -10.84 15.99 16.27
CA TYR A 195 -9.89 15.04 16.85
C TYR A 195 -8.45 15.28 16.39
N SER A 196 -8.25 15.66 15.11
CA SER A 196 -6.91 15.94 14.59
C SER A 196 -6.28 17.20 15.22
N THR A 197 -7.07 18.25 15.49
CA THR A 197 -6.60 19.46 16.19
C THR A 197 -6.32 19.19 17.67
N TRP A 198 -7.05 18.27 18.30
CA TRP A 198 -6.78 17.85 19.68
C TRP A 198 -5.51 17.00 19.81
N VAL A 199 -5.21 16.10 18.87
CA VAL A 199 -3.99 15.27 18.90
C VAL A 199 -2.73 16.11 18.61
N VAL A 200 -2.81 17.12 17.74
CA VAL A 200 -1.70 18.07 17.52
C VAL A 200 -1.51 19.01 18.72
N SER A 201 -2.59 19.43 19.40
CA SER A 201 -2.50 20.23 20.63
C SER A 201 -1.97 19.43 21.82
N ALA A 202 -2.33 18.16 21.95
CA ALA A 202 -1.82 17.27 23.00
C ALA A 202 -0.33 16.91 22.81
N SER A 203 0.16 16.89 21.56
CA SER A 203 1.59 16.72 21.27
C SER A 203 2.38 17.99 21.59
N ARG A 204 1.84 19.18 21.29
CA ARG A 204 2.47 20.47 21.63
C ARG A 204 2.49 20.76 23.14
N MET A 205 1.58 20.19 23.91
CA MET A 205 1.58 20.27 25.39
C MET A 205 2.57 19.32 26.07
N ARG A 206 3.10 18.31 25.36
CA ARG A 206 4.06 17.34 25.91
C ARG A 206 5.53 17.75 25.72
N GLU A 207 5.80 18.72 24.85
CA GLU A 207 7.13 19.32 24.66
C GLU A 207 7.44 20.39 25.73
N HIS A 208 6.42 21.08 26.26
CA HIS A 208 6.63 22.22 27.18
C HIS A 208 6.95 21.83 28.64
N ARG A 209 6.95 20.53 28.98
CA ARG A 209 7.32 20.01 30.32
C ARG A 209 8.69 19.34 30.39
N ARG A 210 9.49 19.36 29.32
CA ARG A 210 10.86 18.81 29.31
C ARG A 210 11.96 19.87 29.16
N GLY A 211 11.67 21.12 29.54
CA GLY A 211 12.59 22.25 29.39
C GLY A 211 12.97 23.02 30.67
N GLN A 212 12.68 22.51 31.87
CA GLN A 212 13.12 23.15 33.12
C GLN A 212 13.48 22.11 34.18
N LEU A 213 14.73 21.66 34.13
CA LEU A 213 15.60 21.10 35.16
C LEU A 213 16.79 20.66 34.30
N TRP A 214 17.93 21.36 34.27
CA TRP A 214 18.98 21.32 35.28
C TRP A 214 19.92 22.53 35.11
N ARG A 215 20.13 23.32 36.16
CA ARG A 215 21.43 23.92 36.52
C ARG A 215 21.39 24.31 38.00
N LEU A 216 22.01 23.51 38.86
CA LEU A 216 22.69 24.01 40.07
C LEU A 216 23.94 23.14 40.33
N PRO A 217 24.99 23.73 40.94
CA PRO A 217 26.35 23.24 40.85
C PRO A 217 26.71 22.23 41.96
N LEU A 218 27.66 21.36 41.62
CA LEU A 218 28.26 20.37 42.49
C LEU A 218 29.17 21.04 43.54
N VAL A 219 28.85 20.83 44.82
CA VAL A 219 29.80 20.92 45.94
C VAL A 219 29.88 19.52 46.56
N GLY A 220 31.08 18.96 46.58
CA GLY A 220 31.33 17.58 47.00
C GLY A 220 31.33 17.37 48.51
N VAL A 221 31.44 16.09 48.90
CA VAL A 221 32.28 15.52 49.99
C VAL A 221 31.93 14.02 50.11
N PRO A 222 32.88 13.16 50.55
CA PRO A 222 32.94 11.73 50.22
C PRO A 222 32.53 10.81 51.37
N GLY A 223 32.23 9.54 51.07
CA GLY A 223 32.08 8.49 52.09
C GLY A 223 31.43 7.20 51.58
N THR A 224 32.26 6.16 51.48
CA THR A 224 32.01 4.69 51.40
C THR A 224 30.87 4.15 52.31
N PRO A 225 30.41 2.87 52.22
CA PRO A 225 30.97 1.70 51.52
C PRO A 225 29.99 0.84 50.69
N ILE A 226 30.59 -0.06 49.92
CA ILE A 226 30.00 -1.10 49.07
C ILE A 226 29.30 -2.17 49.93
N ALA A 227 28.02 -2.43 49.65
CA ALA A 227 27.31 -3.62 50.12
C ALA A 227 26.99 -4.55 48.95
N ASN A 228 27.58 -5.74 49.01
CA ASN A 228 27.30 -6.89 48.16
C ASN A 228 25.81 -7.21 48.15
N ILE A 229 25.19 -7.32 46.97
CA ILE A 229 23.87 -7.94 46.83
C ILE A 229 24.02 -9.27 46.09
N HIS A 230 23.68 -10.27 46.88
CA HIS A 230 23.58 -11.69 46.67
C HIS A 230 22.54 -12.02 45.58
N ASP A 231 22.94 -12.81 44.59
CA ASP A 231 22.02 -13.51 43.68
C ASP A 231 21.55 -14.81 44.35
N PRO A 232 20.26 -15.13 44.30
CA PRO A 232 19.84 -16.52 44.38
C PRO A 232 18.79 -16.93 43.34
N LYS A 233 19.11 -18.09 42.75
CA LYS A 233 18.24 -19.25 42.51
C LYS A 233 17.53 -19.36 41.15
N GLN A 234 18.18 -20.21 40.36
CA GLN A 234 17.59 -21.27 39.53
C GLN A 234 16.29 -21.86 40.10
N THR A 235 15.31 -22.08 39.22
CA THR A 235 14.18 -22.99 39.46
C THR A 235 14.11 -24.06 38.37
N GLN A 236 13.76 -25.25 38.85
CA GLN A 236 13.98 -26.57 38.28
C GLN A 236 12.96 -27.01 37.22
N LYS A 237 13.42 -27.98 36.43
CA LYS A 237 12.70 -28.89 35.54
C LYS A 237 11.53 -29.60 36.25
N VAL A 238 10.37 -29.66 35.60
CA VAL A 238 9.32 -30.65 35.88
C VAL A 238 9.35 -31.70 34.78
N LYS A 239 9.56 -32.95 35.18
CA LYS A 239 9.50 -34.15 34.35
C LYS A 239 8.13 -34.78 34.59
N VAL A 240 7.30 -34.87 33.56
CA VAL A 240 6.01 -35.59 33.61
C VAL A 240 6.24 -36.99 33.02
N THR A 241 5.97 -38.01 33.82
CA THR A 241 5.93 -39.41 33.43
C THR A 241 4.46 -39.81 33.32
N SER A 242 4.07 -40.44 32.22
CA SER A 242 2.83 -41.20 32.10
C SER A 242 3.16 -42.61 31.64
N VAL A 243 2.46 -43.54 32.28
CA VAL A 243 2.48 -45.01 32.26
C VAL A 243 2.66 -45.61 30.87
#